data_AF-A0A3A8F5W3-F1
#
_entry.id   AF-A0A3A8F5W3-F1
#
_cell.length_a   1.000
_cell.length_b   1.000
_cell.length_c   1.000
_cell.angle_alpha   90.00
_cell.angle_beta   90.00
_cell.angle_gamma   90.00
#
_symmetry.space_group_name_H-M   'P 1'
#
loop_
_entity.id
_entity.type
_entity.pdbx_description
1 polymer ?
#
loop_
_entity_poly.entity_id
_entity_poly.type
_entity_poly.pdbx_seq_one_letter_code
_entity_poly.pdbx_strand_id
1 'polypeptide(L)'
;MKDFKKPPFKQKKIAIGFTLGVHIVAVVGLLYLGMSKPPEPPKQIKTVLVKPEDLKPVTREETAFDETAHENIAPEITQTAEPSVEPAPVIPAAPPPQALPTPTPTPVVDTQKLDAQKAAQQAKLAAEAERKAAEDAKREEQKRTLAEAAKQKSQADAKAKADADAKAKATAEANKRKADTDAKAKADAKTKADADAKAKATAEANKRKADADAKAKADAKAKADADAKAKATAEANKRKADADAKAKADAKAKADAKAKAEAKAKADAEARERAAEEAKASSAKKAAEEAAEKKAEAKKIASSAKRDFENKIRRVWDTPSGSAGKTATARISLTESGSVRSVVVTASDPDMKASIEAAVRAAAPYPMPSDPDARREAMTLTSTFRSAN
;
A
#
# COMPACT_ATOMS: atom_id res chain seq x y z
N MET A 1 15.84 49.02 -32.02
CA MET A 1 16.63 47.78 -31.82
C MET A 1 16.19 47.10 -30.53
N LYS A 2 15.65 45.89 -30.62
CA LYS A 2 15.71 44.79 -29.63
C LYS A 2 14.88 43.62 -30.18
N ASP A 3 15.53 42.83 -31.03
CA ASP A 3 15.07 41.56 -31.56
C ASP A 3 14.92 40.51 -30.45
N PHE A 4 13.71 39.99 -30.24
CA PHE A 4 13.46 38.85 -29.34
C PHE A 4 13.45 37.53 -30.13
N LYS A 5 14.63 36.93 -30.27
CA LYS A 5 14.80 35.59 -30.83
C LYS A 5 14.52 34.53 -29.74
N LYS A 6 13.33 33.92 -29.76
CA LYS A 6 13.01 32.74 -28.93
C LYS A 6 13.85 31.53 -29.38
N PRO A 7 14.49 30.76 -28.48
CA PRO A 7 15.09 29.48 -28.84
C PRO A 7 14.01 28.38 -28.91
N PRO A 8 14.17 27.35 -29.78
CA PRO A 8 13.20 26.28 -29.89
C PRO A 8 13.32 25.28 -28.71
N PHE A 9 12.18 25.02 -28.07
CA PHE A 9 11.96 24.09 -26.96
C PHE A 9 12.51 22.66 -27.23
N LYS A 10 13.53 22.24 -26.50
CA LYS A 10 14.10 20.86 -26.52
C LYS A 10 13.51 19.91 -25.46
N GLN A 11 12.44 20.26 -24.75
CA GLN A 11 11.91 19.47 -23.62
C GLN A 11 10.98 18.29 -24.00
N LYS A 12 10.49 18.19 -25.24
CA LYS A 12 9.48 17.17 -25.61
C LYS A 12 9.99 15.72 -25.74
N LYS A 13 11.31 15.50 -25.80
CA LYS A 13 11.87 14.15 -26.00
C LYS A 13 11.95 13.31 -24.72
N ILE A 14 12.13 13.95 -23.57
CA ILE A 14 12.26 13.26 -22.27
C ILE A 14 10.89 12.80 -21.75
N ALA A 15 9.85 13.62 -21.93
CA ALA A 15 8.47 13.28 -21.52
C ALA A 15 7.86 12.08 -22.29
N ILE A 16 8.27 11.87 -23.55
CA ILE A 16 7.81 10.74 -24.36
C ILE A 16 8.53 9.43 -23.96
N GLY A 17 9.77 9.51 -23.46
CA GLY A 17 10.50 8.34 -22.96
C GLY A 17 9.88 7.77 -21.68
N PHE A 18 9.52 8.63 -20.73
CA PHE A 18 8.94 8.21 -19.45
C PHE A 18 7.57 7.51 -19.59
N THR A 19 6.73 8.03 -20.49
CA THR A 19 5.39 7.46 -20.71
C THR A 19 5.44 6.10 -21.40
N LEU A 20 6.37 5.90 -22.35
CA LEU A 20 6.61 4.58 -22.96
C LEU A 20 7.24 3.61 -21.95
N GLY A 21 8.10 4.14 -21.08
CA GLY A 21 8.66 3.49 -19.89
C GLY A 21 7.61 2.85 -18.99
N VAL A 22 6.64 3.62 -18.53
CA VAL A 22 5.62 3.08 -17.61
C VAL A 22 4.79 1.96 -18.24
N HIS A 23 4.50 2.04 -19.54
CA HIS A 23 3.58 1.09 -20.18
C HIS A 23 4.18 -0.30 -20.44
N ILE A 24 5.47 -0.44 -20.81
CA ILE A 24 6.03 -1.80 -21.02
C ILE A 24 6.23 -2.54 -19.67
N VAL A 25 6.44 -1.84 -18.53
CA VAL A 25 6.53 -2.51 -17.22
C VAL A 25 5.19 -3.13 -16.86
N ALA A 26 4.10 -2.39 -17.10
CA ALA A 26 2.75 -2.87 -16.85
C ALA A 26 2.42 -4.11 -17.67
N VAL A 27 2.80 -4.15 -18.95
CA VAL A 27 2.53 -5.29 -19.83
C VAL A 27 3.31 -6.55 -19.42
N VAL A 28 4.58 -6.40 -19.02
CA VAL A 28 5.41 -7.56 -18.59
C VAL A 28 4.94 -8.10 -17.23
N GLY A 29 4.54 -7.22 -16.29
CA GLY A 29 4.00 -7.63 -14.99
C GLY A 29 2.67 -8.39 -15.12
N LEU A 30 1.82 -7.99 -16.06
CA LEU A 30 0.53 -8.64 -16.30
C LEU A 30 0.68 -10.01 -16.99
N LEU A 31 1.72 -10.18 -17.82
CA LEU A 31 2.06 -11.47 -18.43
C LEU A 31 2.59 -12.47 -17.40
N TYR A 32 3.38 -12.01 -16.42
CA TYR A 32 3.89 -12.86 -15.33
C TYR A 32 2.78 -13.27 -14.34
N LEU A 33 1.84 -12.37 -14.04
CA LEU A 33 0.73 -12.67 -13.13
C LEU A 33 -0.34 -13.57 -13.78
N GLY A 34 -0.49 -13.52 -15.12
CA GLY A 34 -1.42 -14.37 -15.87
C GLY A 34 -1.02 -15.85 -16.01
N MET A 35 0.24 -16.20 -15.75
CA MET A 35 0.72 -17.60 -15.78
C MET A 35 0.77 -18.27 -14.39
N SER A 36 0.38 -17.57 -13.32
CA SER A 36 0.37 -18.12 -11.97
C SER A 36 -0.91 -18.93 -11.72
N LYS A 37 -0.75 -20.19 -11.34
CA LYS A 37 -1.83 -21.15 -11.02
C LYS A 37 -2.78 -20.52 -9.97
N PRO A 38 -4.11 -20.45 -10.21
CA PRO A 38 -5.03 -19.86 -9.26
C PRO A 38 -5.05 -20.67 -7.95
N PRO A 39 -5.14 -20.02 -6.78
CA PRO A 39 -5.25 -20.70 -5.50
C PRO A 39 -6.56 -21.51 -5.45
N GLU A 40 -6.46 -22.76 -5.00
CA GLU A 40 -7.61 -23.66 -4.91
C GLU A 40 -8.72 -23.07 -4.03
N PRO A 41 -9.99 -23.15 -4.45
CA PRO A 41 -11.09 -22.62 -3.66
C PRO A 41 -11.22 -23.40 -2.35
N PRO A 42 -11.46 -22.73 -1.20
CA PRO A 42 -11.66 -23.41 0.07
C PRO A 42 -12.89 -24.33 -0.01
N LYS A 43 -12.74 -25.55 0.52
CA LYS A 43 -13.79 -26.58 0.51
C LYS A 43 -15.05 -26.05 1.22
N GLN A 44 -16.19 -26.20 0.54
CA GLN A 44 -17.50 -25.74 1.04
C GLN A 44 -17.87 -26.49 2.32
N ILE A 45 -18.05 -25.76 3.41
CA ILE A 45 -18.57 -26.28 4.67
C ILE A 45 -20.08 -26.44 4.50
N LYS A 46 -20.57 -27.69 4.41
CA LYS A 46 -22.00 -27.99 4.42
C LYS A 46 -22.51 -27.89 5.86
N THR A 47 -23.25 -26.84 6.17
CA THR A 47 -23.99 -26.73 7.43
C THR A 47 -25.19 -27.68 7.40
N VAL A 48 -25.04 -28.84 8.03
CA VAL A 48 -26.18 -29.69 8.37
C VAL A 48 -26.76 -29.17 9.68
N LEU A 49 -28.03 -28.76 9.64
CA LEU A 49 -28.79 -28.38 10.83
C LEU A 49 -29.09 -29.64 11.64
N VAL A 50 -28.19 -29.98 12.55
CA VAL A 50 -28.37 -31.09 13.51
C VAL A 50 -29.35 -30.62 14.57
N LYS A 51 -30.53 -31.24 14.62
CA LYS A 51 -31.50 -31.09 15.71
C LYS A 51 -30.99 -31.84 16.94
N PRO A 52 -31.24 -31.35 18.17
CA PRO A 52 -30.68 -31.91 19.40
C PRO A 52 -31.21 -33.31 19.80
N GLU A 53 -32.09 -33.93 19.01
CA GLU A 53 -32.73 -35.22 19.36
C GLU A 53 -32.02 -36.46 18.78
N ASP A 54 -30.98 -36.30 17.94
CA ASP A 54 -30.29 -37.42 17.28
C ASP A 54 -28.94 -37.85 17.92
N LEU A 55 -28.55 -37.28 19.07
CA LEU A 55 -27.32 -37.68 19.76
C LEU A 55 -27.62 -38.69 20.88
N LYS A 56 -27.44 -39.98 20.57
CA LYS A 56 -27.44 -41.07 21.56
C LYS A 56 -26.28 -40.87 22.57
N PRO A 57 -26.48 -41.12 23.87
CA PRO A 57 -25.41 -41.02 24.87
C PRO A 57 -24.42 -42.16 24.68
N VAL A 58 -23.15 -41.83 24.44
CA VAL A 58 -22.06 -42.82 24.35
C VAL A 58 -21.28 -42.79 25.65
N THR A 59 -21.30 -43.96 26.29
CA THR A 59 -20.53 -44.42 27.44
C THR A 59 -19.04 -44.09 27.29
N ARG A 60 -18.44 -43.58 28.36
CA ARG A 60 -17.02 -43.28 28.48
C ARG A 60 -16.29 -44.54 28.93
N GLU A 61 -15.50 -45.16 28.07
CA GLU A 61 -14.47 -46.11 28.51
C GLU A 61 -13.23 -45.32 28.97
N GLU A 62 -12.83 -45.61 30.21
CA GLU A 62 -11.55 -45.26 30.80
C GLU A 62 -10.44 -46.09 30.16
N THR A 63 -9.35 -45.42 29.78
CA THR A 63 -8.02 -46.03 29.84
C THR A 63 -7.08 -45.06 30.53
N ALA A 64 -6.43 -45.61 31.54
CA ALA A 64 -5.87 -44.98 32.72
C ALA A 64 -4.36 -44.65 32.58
N PHE A 65 -3.84 -44.16 33.72
CA PHE A 65 -2.44 -44.03 34.16
C PHE A 65 -1.74 -42.70 33.82
N ASP A 66 -1.05 -42.00 34.73
CA ASP A 66 -0.59 -42.37 36.08
C ASP A 66 -0.52 -41.15 37.02
N GLU A 67 -0.70 -41.45 38.30
CA GLU A 67 -0.53 -40.65 39.52
C GLU A 67 0.76 -39.79 39.52
N THR A 68 0.77 -38.59 40.09
CA THR A 68 1.18 -38.44 41.49
C THR A 68 0.76 -37.08 42.06
N ALA A 69 0.24 -37.15 43.29
CA ALA A 69 -0.11 -36.06 44.22
C ALA A 69 0.99 -34.97 44.32
N HIS A 70 0.73 -33.73 44.73
CA HIS A 70 0.34 -33.28 46.08
C HIS A 70 -0.34 -31.89 45.94
N GLU A 71 -1.58 -31.74 46.39
CA GLU A 71 -1.96 -31.12 47.67
C GLU A 71 -2.51 -29.69 47.47
N ASN A 72 -3.84 -29.55 47.49
CA ASN A 72 -4.49 -28.63 48.42
C ASN A 72 -5.94 -29.05 48.66
N ILE A 73 -6.28 -29.19 49.93
CA ILE A 73 -7.51 -29.72 50.48
C ILE A 73 -8.59 -28.62 50.59
N ALA A 74 -9.84 -29.09 50.43
CA ALA A 74 -11.17 -28.49 50.64
C ALA A 74 -11.32 -27.77 52.02
N PRO A 75 -12.43 -27.07 52.40
CA PRO A 75 -13.84 -27.37 52.09
C PRO A 75 -14.72 -26.15 51.74
N GLU A 76 -15.70 -26.27 50.84
CA GLU A 76 -17.09 -26.65 51.16
C GLU A 76 -17.64 -25.98 52.43
N ILE A 77 -18.45 -24.94 52.25
CA ILE A 77 -19.46 -24.56 53.25
C ILE A 77 -20.82 -24.43 52.57
N THR A 78 -21.66 -25.37 52.99
CA THR A 78 -23.07 -25.54 52.73
C THR A 78 -23.90 -24.43 53.38
N GLN A 79 -24.93 -24.04 52.64
CA GLN A 79 -25.99 -23.13 53.04
C GLN A 79 -27.02 -23.90 53.87
N THR A 80 -27.32 -23.47 55.09
CA THR A 80 -28.52 -23.85 55.85
C THR A 80 -28.84 -22.72 56.84
N ALA A 81 -29.98 -22.07 56.66
CA ALA A 81 -30.51 -21.09 57.61
C ALA A 81 -31.92 -21.55 58.01
N GLU A 82 -32.12 -21.79 59.30
CA GLU A 82 -33.43 -22.03 59.92
C GLU A 82 -33.93 -20.75 60.63
N PRO A 83 -35.26 -20.54 60.70
CA PRO A 83 -35.86 -19.30 61.19
C PRO A 83 -36.09 -19.33 62.70
N SER A 84 -35.74 -18.24 63.39
CA SER A 84 -36.13 -18.02 64.80
C SER A 84 -37.25 -17.00 64.88
N VAL A 85 -38.36 -17.44 65.46
CA VAL A 85 -39.58 -16.68 65.75
C VAL A 85 -39.50 -16.14 67.19
N GLU A 86 -40.35 -15.15 67.48
CA GLU A 86 -40.97 -14.82 68.79
C GLU A 86 -40.47 -13.52 69.48
N PRO A 87 -41.30 -12.86 70.32
CA PRO A 87 -42.57 -12.18 69.99
C PRO A 87 -42.55 -10.67 70.34
N ALA A 88 -43.63 -9.98 69.95
CA ALA A 88 -43.91 -8.58 70.23
C ALA A 88 -44.01 -8.22 71.73
N PRO A 89 -43.76 -6.95 72.11
CA PRO A 89 -44.40 -6.37 73.28
C PRO A 89 -45.35 -5.21 72.94
N VAL A 90 -46.40 -5.19 73.75
CA VAL A 90 -47.59 -4.33 73.78
C VAL A 90 -47.30 -2.88 74.15
N ILE A 91 -48.19 -2.02 73.63
CA ILE A 91 -48.40 -0.60 73.93
C ILE A 91 -48.76 -0.43 75.42
N PRO A 92 -48.20 0.57 76.12
CA PRO A 92 -49.08 1.45 76.89
C PRO A 92 -48.72 2.96 76.79
N ALA A 93 -49.79 3.75 76.68
CA ALA A 93 -50.03 5.06 77.26
C ALA A 93 -49.11 6.28 76.93
N ALA A 94 -49.77 7.31 76.41
CA ALA A 94 -49.30 8.68 76.20
C ALA A 94 -48.92 9.44 77.50
N PRO A 95 -48.10 10.50 77.37
CA PRO A 95 -48.39 11.78 78.02
C PRO A 95 -48.35 12.98 77.03
N PRO A 96 -48.91 14.16 77.41
CA PRO A 96 -49.42 15.19 76.49
C PRO A 96 -48.37 16.26 76.08
N PRO A 97 -48.71 17.21 75.18
CA PRO A 97 -47.79 17.83 74.22
C PRO A 97 -47.16 19.12 74.77
N GLN A 98 -45.87 19.35 74.54
CA GLN A 98 -45.30 20.70 74.67
C GLN A 98 -44.19 21.02 73.65
N ALA A 99 -44.40 22.17 73.01
CA ALA A 99 -43.47 23.15 72.47
C ALA A 99 -42.58 22.79 71.27
N LEU A 100 -42.98 23.28 70.09
CA LEU A 100 -42.05 23.82 69.10
C LEU A 100 -41.17 24.89 69.75
N PRO A 101 -39.86 24.94 69.45
CA PRO A 101 -39.43 25.97 68.51
C PRO A 101 -38.25 25.60 67.57
N THR A 102 -38.22 26.33 66.46
CA THR A 102 -37.13 26.59 65.48
C THR A 102 -36.81 25.55 64.38
N PRO A 103 -36.96 25.94 63.09
CA PRO A 103 -36.45 25.16 61.97
C PRO A 103 -34.94 25.39 61.78
N THR A 104 -34.16 24.33 61.90
CA THR A 104 -32.79 24.27 61.40
C THR A 104 -32.82 24.32 59.87
N PRO A 105 -32.03 25.16 59.18
CA PRO A 105 -32.01 25.19 57.73
C PRO A 105 -31.48 23.85 57.20
N THR A 106 -32.33 23.16 56.45
CA THR A 106 -31.96 22.08 55.52
C THR A 106 -30.80 22.52 54.62
N PRO A 107 -29.76 21.70 54.42
CA PRO A 107 -28.79 21.96 53.37
C PRO A 107 -29.52 21.90 52.03
N VAL A 108 -29.63 23.05 51.37
CA VAL A 108 -30.08 23.17 49.98
C VAL A 108 -29.14 22.29 49.16
N VAL A 109 -29.66 21.15 48.70
CA VAL A 109 -28.95 20.26 47.79
C VAL A 109 -28.64 21.08 46.54
N ASP A 110 -27.35 21.22 46.19
CA ASP A 110 -26.84 21.96 45.03
C ASP A 110 -27.38 21.36 43.69
N THR A 111 -28.66 21.56 43.39
CA THR A 111 -29.32 21.16 42.14
C THR A 111 -28.61 21.78 40.93
N GLN A 112 -28.12 23.02 41.07
CA GLN A 112 -27.35 23.72 40.05
C GLN A 112 -26.05 22.99 39.63
N LYS A 113 -25.37 22.30 40.56
CA LYS A 113 -24.16 21.52 40.21
C LYS A 113 -24.50 20.25 39.44
N LEU A 114 -25.64 19.62 39.73
CA LEU A 114 -26.09 18.42 39.04
C LEU A 114 -26.55 18.72 37.62
N ASP A 115 -27.27 19.84 37.43
CA ASP A 115 -27.69 20.31 36.11
C ASP A 115 -26.49 20.71 35.23
N ALA A 116 -25.50 21.40 35.81
CA ALA A 116 -24.26 21.73 35.11
C ALA A 116 -23.46 20.48 34.70
N GLN A 117 -23.44 19.43 35.53
CA GLN A 117 -22.77 18.18 35.22
C GLN A 117 -23.49 17.41 34.10
N LYS A 118 -24.83 17.38 34.10
CA LYS A 118 -25.64 16.79 33.03
C LYS A 118 -25.43 17.53 31.70
N ALA A 119 -25.41 18.86 31.71
CA ALA A 119 -25.14 19.66 30.51
C ALA A 119 -23.73 19.41 29.95
N ALA A 120 -22.71 19.31 30.82
CA ALA A 120 -21.35 18.99 30.39
C ALA A 120 -21.22 17.58 29.81
N GLN A 121 -21.96 16.61 30.34
CA GLN A 121 -21.97 15.23 29.83
C GLN A 121 -22.67 15.15 28.46
N GLN A 122 -23.79 15.84 28.27
CA GLN A 122 -24.44 15.96 26.96
C GLN A 122 -23.55 16.66 25.93
N ALA A 123 -22.83 17.73 26.31
CA ALA A 123 -21.90 18.40 25.42
C ALA A 123 -20.74 17.48 24.99
N LYS A 124 -20.23 16.64 25.89
CA LYS A 124 -19.21 15.62 25.53
C LYS A 124 -19.76 14.57 24.57
N LEU A 125 -20.96 14.06 24.81
CA LEU A 125 -21.61 13.07 23.93
C LEU A 125 -21.88 13.66 22.54
N ALA A 126 -22.33 14.91 22.46
CA ALA A 126 -22.53 15.61 21.19
C ALA A 126 -21.19 15.82 20.43
N ALA A 127 -20.13 16.24 21.13
CA ALA A 127 -18.81 16.43 20.52
C ALA A 127 -18.19 15.11 20.03
N GLU A 128 -18.41 14.01 20.74
CA GLU A 128 -17.95 12.68 20.32
C GLU A 128 -18.74 12.16 19.11
N ALA A 129 -20.06 12.39 19.07
CA ALA A 129 -20.89 12.07 17.93
C ALA A 129 -20.48 12.86 16.68
N GLU A 130 -20.16 14.15 16.82
CA GLU A 130 -19.71 14.99 15.72
C GLU A 130 -18.32 14.58 15.20
N ARG A 131 -17.40 14.19 16.09
CA ARG A 131 -16.10 13.62 15.70
C ARG A 131 -16.23 12.32 14.94
N LYS A 132 -17.13 11.44 15.38
CA LYS A 132 -17.39 10.16 14.70
C LYS A 132 -18.00 10.40 13.30
N ALA A 133 -18.96 11.32 13.18
CA ALA A 133 -19.54 11.71 11.90
C ALA A 133 -18.49 12.32 10.95
N ALA A 134 -17.57 13.13 11.46
CA ALA A 134 -16.48 13.70 10.66
C ALA A 134 -15.46 12.64 10.20
N GLU A 135 -15.19 11.62 11.01
CA GLU A 135 -14.30 10.50 10.66
C GLU A 135 -14.94 9.60 9.58
N ASP A 136 -16.22 9.28 9.71
CA ASP A 136 -16.97 8.53 8.71
C ASP A 136 -17.03 9.29 7.36
N ALA A 137 -17.25 10.60 7.39
CA ALA A 137 -17.21 11.44 6.20
C ALA A 137 -15.83 11.42 5.50
N LYS A 138 -14.73 11.51 6.27
CA LYS A 138 -13.37 11.38 5.73
C LYS A 138 -13.10 9.99 5.14
N ARG A 139 -13.63 8.94 5.75
CA ARG A 139 -13.45 7.56 5.28
C ARG A 139 -14.19 7.31 3.97
N GLU A 140 -15.39 7.88 3.81
CA GLU A 140 -16.14 7.84 2.56
C GLU A 140 -15.46 8.64 1.44
N GLU A 141 -14.87 9.80 1.75
CA GLU A 141 -14.09 10.57 0.78
C GLU A 141 -12.83 9.81 0.33
N GLN A 142 -12.10 9.17 1.25
CA GLN A 142 -10.98 8.30 0.90
C GLN A 142 -11.40 7.11 0.04
N LYS A 143 -12.55 6.47 0.33
CA LYS A 143 -13.09 5.39 -0.51
C LYS A 143 -13.43 5.88 -1.92
N ARG A 144 -14.04 7.06 -2.06
CA ARG A 144 -14.36 7.66 -3.37
C ARG A 144 -13.11 7.98 -4.17
N THR A 145 -12.11 8.59 -3.56
CA THR A 145 -10.84 8.92 -4.24
C THR A 145 -10.08 7.66 -4.68
N LEU A 146 -10.04 6.61 -3.86
CA LEU A 146 -9.47 5.31 -4.24
C LEU A 146 -10.25 4.64 -5.38
N ALA A 147 -11.57 4.69 -5.35
CA ALA A 147 -12.42 4.14 -6.40
C ALA A 147 -12.24 4.88 -7.73
N GLU A 148 -12.13 6.21 -7.69
CA GLU A 148 -11.89 7.03 -8.88
C GLU A 148 -10.49 6.81 -9.46
N ALA A 149 -9.47 6.70 -8.61
CA ALA A 149 -8.11 6.35 -9.04
C ALA A 149 -8.05 4.95 -9.70
N ALA A 150 -8.76 3.96 -9.15
CA ALA A 150 -8.87 2.63 -9.74
C ALA A 150 -9.59 2.67 -11.11
N LYS A 151 -10.66 3.46 -11.23
CA LYS A 151 -11.41 3.63 -12.49
C LYS A 151 -10.57 4.33 -13.56
N GLN A 152 -9.79 5.35 -13.21
CA GLN A 152 -8.87 6.00 -14.14
C GLN A 152 -7.75 5.05 -14.60
N LYS A 153 -7.17 4.27 -13.68
CA LYS A 153 -6.13 3.28 -14.01
C LYS A 153 -6.66 2.21 -14.97
N SER A 154 -7.88 1.71 -14.75
CA SER A 154 -8.52 0.74 -15.65
C SER A 154 -8.78 1.30 -17.06
N GLN A 155 -9.28 2.54 -17.16
CA GLN A 155 -9.50 3.19 -18.46
C GLN A 155 -8.20 3.47 -19.22
N ALA A 156 -7.13 3.86 -18.52
CA ALA A 156 -5.81 4.04 -19.13
C ALA A 156 -5.25 2.71 -19.68
N ASP A 157 -5.38 1.62 -18.92
CA ASP A 157 -4.94 0.28 -19.35
C ASP A 157 -5.72 -0.22 -20.57
N ALA A 158 -7.04 -0.02 -20.58
CA ALA A 158 -7.90 -0.38 -21.71
C ALA A 158 -7.54 0.40 -22.98
N LYS A 159 -7.28 1.71 -22.86
CA LYS A 159 -6.86 2.55 -23.99
C LYS A 159 -5.48 2.16 -24.51
N ALA A 160 -4.53 1.87 -23.62
CA ALA A 160 -3.19 1.43 -24.01
C ALA A 160 -3.20 0.07 -24.74
N LYS A 161 -4.04 -0.88 -24.31
CA LYS A 161 -4.24 -2.15 -25.02
C LYS A 161 -4.85 -1.96 -26.41
N ALA A 162 -5.85 -1.10 -26.55
CA ALA A 162 -6.49 -0.82 -27.84
C ALA A 162 -5.51 -0.18 -28.85
N ASP A 163 -4.69 0.78 -28.40
CA ASP A 163 -3.66 1.41 -29.24
C ASP A 163 -2.55 0.42 -29.64
N ALA A 164 -2.14 -0.47 -28.72
CA ALA A 164 -1.15 -1.50 -29.01
C ALA A 164 -1.64 -2.52 -30.05
N ASP A 165 -2.90 -2.96 -29.94
CA ASP A 165 -3.50 -3.92 -30.88
C ASP A 165 -3.68 -3.30 -32.28
N ALA A 166 -4.15 -2.05 -32.34
CA ALA A 166 -4.27 -1.29 -33.59
C ALA A 166 -2.92 -1.14 -34.31
N LYS A 167 -1.85 -0.85 -33.55
CA LYS A 167 -0.49 -0.70 -34.11
C LYS A 167 0.12 -2.03 -34.54
N ALA A 168 -0.18 -3.12 -33.83
CA ALA A 168 0.23 -4.46 -34.21
C ALA A 168 -0.44 -4.90 -35.52
N LYS A 169 -1.76 -4.68 -35.66
CA LYS A 169 -2.50 -4.96 -36.90
C LYS A 169 -2.00 -4.13 -38.09
N ALA A 170 -1.77 -2.83 -37.91
CA ALA A 170 -1.23 -1.97 -38.96
C ALA A 170 0.16 -2.42 -39.43
N THR A 171 1.01 -2.88 -38.50
CA THR A 171 2.36 -3.39 -38.83
C THR A 171 2.29 -4.73 -39.56
N ALA A 172 1.41 -5.64 -39.13
CA ALA A 172 1.19 -6.91 -39.78
C ALA A 172 0.68 -6.74 -41.22
N GLU A 173 -0.27 -5.82 -41.44
CA GLU A 173 -0.79 -5.53 -42.77
C GLU A 173 0.25 -4.88 -43.69
N ALA A 174 1.06 -3.96 -43.17
CA ALA A 174 2.17 -3.35 -43.91
C ALA A 174 3.24 -4.38 -44.33
N ASN A 175 3.58 -5.32 -43.45
CA ASN A 175 4.51 -6.40 -43.75
C ASN A 175 3.94 -7.37 -44.79
N LYS A 176 2.64 -7.70 -44.70
CA LYS A 176 1.97 -8.54 -45.69
C LYS A 176 1.96 -7.89 -47.08
N ARG A 177 1.67 -6.59 -47.17
CA ARG A 177 1.72 -5.85 -48.45
C ARG A 177 3.13 -5.80 -49.05
N LYS A 178 4.18 -5.64 -48.22
CA LYS A 178 5.58 -5.69 -48.67
C LYS A 178 5.96 -7.07 -49.19
N ALA A 179 5.56 -8.14 -48.51
CA ALA A 179 5.85 -9.51 -48.94
C ALA A 179 5.16 -9.85 -50.28
N ASP A 180 3.93 -9.40 -50.47
CA ASP A 180 3.17 -9.62 -51.71
C ASP A 180 3.79 -8.86 -52.90
N THR A 181 4.25 -7.62 -52.69
CA THR A 181 4.94 -6.84 -53.72
C THR A 181 6.31 -7.41 -54.08
N ASP A 182 7.08 -7.91 -53.11
CA ASP A 182 8.36 -8.58 -53.36
C ASP A 182 8.17 -9.90 -54.12
N ALA A 183 7.14 -10.68 -53.78
CA ALA A 183 6.80 -11.92 -54.47
C ALA A 183 6.37 -11.66 -55.93
N LYS A 184 5.56 -10.62 -56.17
CA LYS A 184 5.15 -10.22 -57.52
C LYS A 184 6.33 -9.73 -58.35
N ALA A 185 7.24 -8.95 -57.77
CA ALA A 185 8.45 -8.48 -58.46
C ALA A 185 9.40 -9.64 -58.85
N LYS A 186 9.55 -10.65 -57.98
CA LYS A 186 10.34 -11.85 -58.30
C LYS A 186 9.69 -12.74 -59.36
N ALA A 187 8.36 -12.86 -59.35
CA ALA A 187 7.62 -13.60 -60.37
C ALA A 187 7.77 -12.94 -61.75
N ASP A 188 7.54 -11.63 -61.86
CA ASP A 188 7.69 -10.86 -63.11
C ASP A 188 9.12 -10.93 -63.66
N ALA A 189 10.13 -10.84 -62.78
CA ALA A 189 11.54 -10.96 -63.17
C ALA A 189 11.87 -12.36 -63.73
N LYS A 190 11.26 -13.42 -63.19
CA LYS A 190 11.46 -14.79 -63.66
C LYS A 190 10.75 -15.03 -65.00
N THR A 191 9.51 -14.55 -65.17
CA THR A 191 8.77 -14.69 -66.43
C THR A 191 9.44 -13.95 -67.59
N LYS A 192 10.04 -12.79 -67.31
CA LYS A 192 10.77 -12.01 -68.32
C LYS A 192 12.11 -12.65 -68.70
N ALA A 193 12.78 -13.31 -67.76
CA ALA A 193 14.01 -14.07 -68.02
C ALA A 193 13.74 -15.35 -68.86
N ASP A 194 12.65 -16.07 -68.59
CA ASP A 194 12.24 -17.24 -69.38
C ASP A 194 11.77 -16.87 -70.80
N ALA A 195 11.07 -15.73 -70.96
CA ALA A 195 10.67 -15.22 -72.27
C ALA A 195 11.86 -14.81 -73.15
N ASP A 196 12.89 -14.20 -72.56
CA ASP A 196 14.11 -13.78 -73.27
C ASP A 196 14.99 -14.98 -73.68
N ALA A 197 15.04 -16.03 -72.84
CA ALA A 197 15.72 -17.28 -73.17
C ALA A 197 15.06 -18.01 -74.36
N LYS A 198 13.72 -17.98 -74.45
CA LYS A 198 12.97 -18.58 -75.57
C LYS A 198 13.10 -17.75 -76.88
N ALA A 199 13.20 -16.43 -76.77
CA ALA A 199 13.46 -15.55 -77.91
C ALA A 199 14.89 -15.73 -78.48
N LYS A 200 15.91 -15.90 -77.63
CA LYS A 200 17.28 -16.23 -78.06
C LYS A 200 17.39 -17.59 -78.76
N ALA A 201 16.67 -18.61 -78.28
CA ALA A 201 16.68 -19.94 -78.89
C ALA A 201 16.01 -19.97 -80.29
N THR A 202 14.99 -19.13 -80.50
CA THR A 202 14.28 -19.05 -81.81
C THR A 202 15.05 -18.21 -82.84
N ALA A 203 15.80 -17.19 -82.39
CA ALA A 203 16.65 -16.38 -83.26
C ALA A 203 17.91 -17.12 -83.75
N GLU A 204 18.45 -18.05 -82.95
CA GLU A 204 19.61 -18.87 -83.37
C GLU A 204 19.22 -20.00 -84.33
N ALA A 205 17.98 -20.51 -84.25
CA ALA A 205 17.45 -21.52 -85.18
C ALA A 205 17.19 -20.95 -86.60
N ASN A 206 16.77 -19.69 -86.72
CA ASN A 206 16.54 -19.06 -88.03
C ASN A 206 17.81 -18.55 -88.72
N LYS A 207 18.95 -18.44 -88.00
CA LYS A 207 20.24 -18.02 -88.59
C LYS A 207 21.09 -19.20 -89.10
N ARG A 208 20.71 -20.46 -88.83
CA ARG A 208 21.43 -21.65 -89.33
C ARG A 208 20.77 -22.33 -90.55
N LYS A 209 19.75 -21.71 -91.15
CA LYS A 209 19.11 -22.20 -92.40
C LYS A 209 19.31 -21.28 -93.63
N ALA A 210 20.16 -20.28 -93.54
CA ALA A 210 20.40 -19.35 -94.66
C ALA A 210 21.89 -18.99 -94.80
N ASP A 211 22.76 -20.00 -94.79
CA ASP A 211 24.17 -19.83 -95.19
C ASP A 211 24.59 -21.01 -96.06
N ALA A 212 24.00 -21.04 -97.25
CA ALA A 212 24.45 -21.80 -98.41
C ALA A 212 23.90 -21.10 -99.67
N ASP A 213 24.29 -19.83 -99.88
CA ASP A 213 24.76 -19.40 -101.20
C ASP A 213 25.36 -17.98 -101.18
N ALA A 214 26.55 -17.88 -101.75
CA ALA A 214 27.13 -16.72 -102.44
C ALA A 214 27.18 -15.34 -101.75
N LYS A 215 28.34 -15.09 -101.12
CA LYS A 215 29.37 -14.15 -101.61
C LYS A 215 28.86 -12.91 -102.39
N ALA A 216 29.00 -11.74 -101.75
CA ALA A 216 29.50 -10.46 -102.31
C ALA A 216 28.66 -9.24 -101.89
N LYS A 217 29.09 -8.55 -100.84
CA LYS A 217 29.74 -7.23 -100.97
C LYS A 217 30.11 -6.71 -99.58
N ALA A 218 31.34 -6.23 -99.52
CA ALA A 218 31.91 -5.49 -98.42
C ALA A 218 31.14 -4.17 -98.18
N ASP A 219 31.41 -3.59 -97.01
CA ASP A 219 31.05 -2.23 -96.60
C ASP A 219 29.63 -1.99 -96.04
N ALA A 220 29.32 -2.60 -94.89
CA ALA A 220 28.38 -2.03 -93.90
C ALA A 220 28.36 -2.76 -92.53
N LYS A 221 29.37 -3.57 -92.14
CA LYS A 221 29.25 -4.43 -90.93
C LYS A 221 30.39 -4.35 -89.92
N ALA A 222 31.27 -3.34 -90.00
CA ALA A 222 32.26 -3.10 -88.95
C ALA A 222 31.80 -2.13 -87.84
N LYS A 223 30.69 -1.38 -88.04
CA LYS A 223 30.17 -0.44 -87.03
C LYS A 223 29.03 -0.96 -86.16
N ALA A 224 28.34 -2.03 -86.55
CA ALA A 224 27.18 -2.54 -85.80
C ALA A 224 27.55 -3.56 -84.68
N ASP A 225 28.61 -4.35 -84.87
CA ASP A 225 29.03 -5.37 -83.88
C ASP A 225 29.86 -4.79 -82.73
N ALA A 226 30.59 -3.69 -82.96
CA ALA A 226 31.34 -3.00 -81.90
C ALA A 226 30.42 -2.16 -80.97
N ASP A 227 29.41 -1.50 -81.52
CA ASP A 227 28.48 -0.66 -80.75
C ASP A 227 27.53 -1.49 -79.86
N ALA A 228 27.07 -2.64 -80.35
CA ALA A 228 26.23 -3.57 -79.59
C ALA A 228 26.97 -4.22 -78.39
N LYS A 229 28.25 -4.55 -78.55
CA LYS A 229 29.07 -5.16 -77.48
C LYS A 229 29.50 -4.12 -76.42
N ALA A 230 29.71 -2.87 -76.83
CA ALA A 230 29.99 -1.76 -75.92
C ALA A 230 28.76 -1.36 -75.08
N LYS A 231 27.56 -1.27 -75.67
CA LYS A 231 26.32 -1.00 -74.92
C LYS A 231 25.96 -2.10 -73.92
N ALA A 232 26.11 -3.37 -74.28
CA ALA A 232 25.80 -4.49 -73.38
C ALA A 232 26.73 -4.53 -72.15
N THR A 233 28.00 -4.21 -72.32
CA THR A 233 28.98 -4.20 -71.21
C THR A 233 28.79 -2.98 -70.30
N ALA A 234 28.44 -1.82 -70.86
CA ALA A 234 28.13 -0.61 -70.09
C ALA A 234 26.84 -0.77 -69.25
N GLU A 235 25.81 -1.42 -69.79
CA GLU A 235 24.55 -1.65 -69.08
C GLU A 235 24.69 -2.70 -67.96
N ALA A 236 25.51 -3.75 -68.17
CA ALA A 236 25.84 -4.74 -67.15
C ALA A 236 26.63 -4.14 -65.97
N ASN A 237 27.61 -3.28 -66.26
CA ASN A 237 28.39 -2.59 -65.23
C ASN A 237 27.54 -1.57 -64.46
N LYS A 238 26.63 -0.86 -65.14
CA LYS A 238 25.69 0.07 -64.48
C LYS A 238 24.72 -0.66 -63.55
N ARG A 239 24.19 -1.83 -63.95
CA ARG A 239 23.31 -2.65 -63.08
C ARG A 239 24.02 -3.25 -61.87
N LYS A 240 25.29 -3.66 -62.00
CA LYS A 240 26.09 -4.11 -60.84
C LYS A 240 26.37 -2.97 -59.86
N ALA A 241 26.69 -1.77 -60.36
CA ALA A 241 26.92 -0.61 -59.52
C ALA A 241 25.65 -0.16 -58.76
N ASP A 242 24.49 -0.16 -59.41
CA ASP A 242 23.22 0.18 -58.77
C ASP A 242 22.81 -0.84 -57.69
N ALA A 243 23.04 -2.13 -57.93
CA ALA A 243 22.77 -3.20 -56.95
C ALA A 243 23.69 -3.11 -55.72
N ASP A 244 24.99 -2.86 -55.91
CA ASP A 244 25.94 -2.71 -54.80
C ASP A 244 25.66 -1.44 -53.97
N ALA A 245 25.32 -0.33 -54.65
CA ALA A 245 24.93 0.91 -53.99
C ALA A 245 23.65 0.74 -53.16
N LYS A 246 22.64 0.04 -53.69
CA LYS A 246 21.39 -0.25 -52.98
C LYS A 246 21.60 -1.19 -51.79
N ALA A 247 22.45 -2.21 -51.93
CA ALA A 247 22.78 -3.13 -50.84
C ALA A 247 23.53 -2.43 -49.68
N LYS A 248 24.48 -1.54 -50.00
CA LYS A 248 25.19 -0.73 -48.98
C LYS A 248 24.25 0.27 -48.29
N ALA A 249 23.33 0.89 -49.02
CA ALA A 249 22.35 1.80 -48.44
C ALA A 249 21.39 1.08 -47.48
N ASP A 250 20.90 -0.12 -47.85
CA ASP A 250 20.01 -0.92 -47.00
C ASP A 250 20.71 -1.43 -45.73
N ALA A 251 21.97 -1.88 -45.88
CA ALA A 251 22.80 -2.30 -44.75
C ALA A 251 23.08 -1.16 -43.75
N LYS A 252 23.39 0.05 -44.26
CA LYS A 252 23.59 1.23 -43.42
C LYS A 252 22.29 1.65 -42.73
N ALA A 253 21.16 1.62 -43.43
CA ALA A 253 19.85 1.94 -42.86
C ALA A 253 19.45 0.95 -41.74
N LYS A 254 19.71 -0.35 -41.90
CA LYS A 254 19.49 -1.36 -40.85
C LYS A 254 20.40 -1.16 -39.64
N ALA A 255 21.67 -0.84 -39.85
CA ALA A 255 22.62 -0.58 -38.77
C ALA A 255 22.22 0.66 -37.94
N ASP A 256 21.85 1.76 -38.61
CA ASP A 256 21.36 2.98 -37.95
C ASP A 256 20.05 2.75 -37.19
N ALA A 257 19.13 1.97 -37.76
CA ALA A 257 17.86 1.61 -37.11
C ALA A 257 18.09 0.74 -35.86
N LYS A 258 19.01 -0.23 -35.92
CA LYS A 258 19.36 -1.08 -34.77
C LYS A 258 20.04 -0.28 -33.67
N ALA A 259 21.00 0.58 -34.01
CA ALA A 259 21.69 1.44 -33.05
C ALA A 259 20.73 2.41 -32.33
N LYS A 260 19.77 3.01 -33.06
CA LYS A 260 18.71 3.83 -32.43
C LYS A 260 17.77 3.02 -31.54
N ALA A 261 17.44 1.79 -31.91
CA ALA A 261 16.58 0.93 -31.11
C ALA A 261 17.25 0.53 -29.79
N GLU A 262 18.52 0.12 -29.82
CA GLU A 262 19.30 -0.21 -28.61
C GLU A 262 19.52 1.01 -27.71
N ALA A 263 19.87 2.17 -28.28
CA ALA A 263 20.04 3.40 -27.50
C ALA A 263 18.73 3.82 -26.81
N LYS A 264 17.59 3.67 -27.50
CA LYS A 264 16.27 3.97 -26.93
C LYS A 264 15.87 2.96 -25.84
N ALA A 265 16.14 1.67 -26.04
CA ALA A 265 15.85 0.63 -25.06
C ALA A 265 16.66 0.83 -23.77
N LYS A 266 17.95 1.17 -23.88
CA LYS A 266 18.81 1.43 -22.73
C LYS A 266 18.37 2.68 -21.94
N ALA A 267 18.00 3.76 -22.64
CA ALA A 267 17.49 4.97 -22.00
C ALA A 267 16.14 4.76 -21.30
N ASP A 268 15.26 3.93 -21.88
CA ASP A 268 13.96 3.59 -21.29
C ASP A 268 14.10 2.72 -20.03
N ALA A 269 15.03 1.75 -20.06
CA ALA A 269 15.36 0.92 -18.90
C ALA A 269 15.92 1.75 -17.74
N GLU A 270 16.90 2.62 -18.01
CA GLU A 270 17.52 3.47 -16.99
C GLU A 270 16.53 4.50 -16.41
N ALA A 271 15.59 5.01 -17.22
CA ALA A 271 14.53 5.90 -16.75
C ALA A 271 13.51 5.20 -15.84
N ARG A 272 13.16 3.93 -16.13
CA ARG A 272 12.28 3.14 -15.28
C ARG A 272 12.91 2.80 -13.94
N GLU A 273 14.19 2.43 -13.96
CA GLU A 273 14.91 2.06 -12.74
C GLU A 273 14.99 3.25 -11.77
N ARG A 274 15.37 4.43 -12.27
CA ARG A 274 15.34 5.66 -11.46
C ARG A 274 13.95 6.02 -10.95
N ALA A 275 12.92 5.89 -11.79
CA ALA A 275 11.54 6.19 -11.38
C ALA A 275 11.04 5.22 -10.30
N ALA A 276 11.38 3.94 -10.39
CA ALA A 276 11.02 2.93 -9.41
C ALA A 276 11.76 3.14 -8.08
N GLU A 277 13.03 3.55 -8.13
CA GLU A 277 13.82 3.85 -6.93
C GLU A 277 13.32 5.11 -6.22
N GLU A 278 13.02 6.17 -6.97
CA GLU A 278 12.47 7.43 -6.42
C GLU A 278 11.06 7.23 -5.81
N ALA A 279 10.22 6.40 -6.43
CA ALA A 279 8.92 6.03 -5.89
C ALA A 279 9.04 5.22 -4.58
N LYS A 280 10.00 4.29 -4.50
CA LYS A 280 10.27 3.54 -3.26
C LYS A 280 10.84 4.45 -2.17
N ALA A 281 11.79 5.32 -2.51
CA ALA A 281 12.40 6.25 -1.57
C ALA A 281 11.38 7.24 -0.98
N SER A 282 10.51 7.81 -1.82
CA SER A 282 9.45 8.73 -1.34
C SER A 282 8.41 8.03 -0.47
N SER A 283 8.01 6.80 -0.82
CA SER A 283 7.06 6.01 0.00
C SER A 283 7.67 5.62 1.34
N ALA A 284 8.94 5.19 1.37
CA ALA A 284 9.65 4.88 2.59
C ALA A 284 9.82 6.12 3.49
N LYS A 285 10.17 7.27 2.89
CA LYS A 285 10.29 8.53 3.63
C LYS A 285 8.95 8.95 4.26
N LYS A 286 7.85 8.85 3.51
CA LYS A 286 6.52 9.20 4.01
C LYS A 286 6.07 8.26 5.14
N ALA A 287 6.34 6.96 5.02
CA ALA A 287 6.05 5.99 6.07
C ALA A 287 6.89 6.24 7.34
N ALA A 288 8.16 6.61 7.18
CA ALA A 288 9.03 6.96 8.29
C ALA A 288 8.60 8.25 9.00
N GLU A 289 8.18 9.26 8.25
CA GLU A 289 7.68 10.53 8.79
C GLU A 289 6.37 10.32 9.57
N GLU A 290 5.41 9.59 9.01
CA GLU A 290 4.15 9.26 9.70
C GLU A 290 4.38 8.43 10.97
N ALA A 291 5.33 7.48 10.94
CA ALA A 291 5.70 6.71 12.13
C ALA A 291 6.39 7.58 13.19
N ALA A 292 7.18 8.58 12.79
CA ALA A 292 7.81 9.52 13.70
C ALA A 292 6.77 10.45 14.35
N GLU A 293 5.79 10.94 13.58
CA GLU A 293 4.70 11.77 14.09
C GLU A 293 3.84 11.00 15.10
N LYS A 294 3.43 9.76 14.78
CA LYS A 294 2.68 8.90 15.71
C LYS A 294 3.45 8.67 17.01
N LYS A 295 4.76 8.41 16.94
CA LYS A 295 5.61 8.27 18.13
C LYS A 295 5.73 9.58 18.92
N ALA A 296 5.81 10.73 18.24
CA ALA A 296 5.88 12.03 18.90
C ALA A 296 4.55 12.39 19.60
N GLU A 297 3.42 12.07 18.98
CA GLU A 297 2.10 12.24 19.58
C GLU A 297 1.90 11.32 20.78
N ALA A 298 2.27 10.03 20.65
CA ALA A 298 2.23 9.08 21.76
C ALA A 298 3.05 9.57 22.97
N LYS A 299 4.24 10.13 22.75
CA LYS A 299 5.07 10.75 23.80
C LYS A 299 4.40 11.93 24.48
N LYS A 300 3.73 12.80 23.70
CA LYS A 300 2.98 13.95 24.24
C LYS A 300 1.80 13.47 25.08
N ILE A 301 1.04 12.50 24.59
CA ILE A 301 -0.07 11.89 25.32
C ILE A 301 0.45 11.23 26.62
N ALA A 302 1.55 10.48 26.55
CA ALA A 302 2.16 9.85 27.71
C ALA A 302 2.62 10.89 28.74
N SER A 303 3.21 12.00 28.31
CA SER A 303 3.63 13.09 29.20
C SER A 303 2.43 13.79 29.85
N SER A 304 1.34 14.00 29.11
CA SER A 304 0.11 14.55 29.67
C SER A 304 -0.51 13.62 30.72
N ALA A 305 -0.59 12.32 30.43
CA ALA A 305 -1.09 11.33 31.38
C ALA A 305 -0.19 11.22 32.62
N LYS A 306 1.14 11.26 32.45
CA LYS A 306 2.10 11.31 33.57
C LYS A 306 1.83 12.51 34.49
N ARG A 307 1.58 13.69 33.92
CA ARG A 307 1.22 14.88 34.69
C ARG A 307 -0.10 14.70 35.44
N ASP A 308 -1.09 14.07 34.83
CA ASP A 308 -2.36 13.75 35.50
C ASP A 308 -2.15 12.76 36.66
N PHE A 309 -1.23 11.80 36.53
CA PHE A 309 -0.87 10.87 37.60
C PHE A 309 -0.23 11.61 38.78
N GLU A 310 0.73 12.49 38.49
CA GLU A 310 1.39 13.31 39.51
C GLU A 310 0.39 14.19 40.24
N ASN A 311 -0.52 14.84 39.51
CA ASN A 311 -1.57 15.67 40.09
C ASN A 311 -2.50 14.84 41.00
N LYS A 312 -2.84 13.61 40.59
CA LYS A 312 -3.67 12.72 41.40
C LYS A 312 -2.95 12.30 42.68
N ILE A 313 -1.66 11.96 42.59
CA ILE A 313 -0.84 11.63 43.77
C ILE A 313 -0.76 12.84 44.70
N ARG A 314 -0.40 14.01 44.19
CA ARG A 314 -0.29 15.26 44.99
C ARG A 314 -1.59 15.64 45.68
N ARG A 315 -2.75 15.32 45.08
CA ARG A 315 -4.06 15.60 45.69
C ARG A 315 -4.37 14.70 46.87
N VAL A 316 -3.89 13.45 46.85
CA VAL A 316 -4.10 12.45 47.91
C VAL A 316 -2.93 12.43 48.90
N TRP A 317 -1.81 13.06 48.56
CA TRP A 317 -0.58 13.03 49.34
C TRP A 317 -0.71 13.89 50.61
N ASP A 318 -0.69 13.21 51.76
CA ASP A 318 -0.59 13.82 53.07
C ASP A 318 0.89 14.03 53.44
N THR A 319 1.31 15.29 53.60
CA THR A 319 2.73 15.60 53.85
C THR A 319 3.04 15.44 55.35
N PRO A 320 3.93 14.51 55.75
CA PRO A 320 4.20 14.25 57.15
C PRO A 320 4.89 15.46 57.82
N SER A 321 4.40 15.84 59.00
CA SER A 321 4.94 16.92 59.82
C SER A 321 6.43 16.68 60.14
N GLY A 322 7.29 17.67 59.89
CA GLY A 322 8.75 17.54 60.07
C GLY A 322 9.54 17.25 58.78
N SER A 323 8.86 17.14 57.65
CA SER A 323 9.50 16.88 56.35
C SER A 323 9.81 18.15 55.54
N ALA A 324 9.66 19.36 56.10
CA ALA A 324 9.81 20.63 55.38
C ALA A 324 11.18 20.74 54.67
N GLY A 325 11.16 21.12 53.40
CA GLY A 325 12.37 21.28 52.57
C GLY A 325 12.97 19.99 52.02
N LYS A 326 12.45 18.81 52.39
CA LYS A 326 12.98 17.50 51.99
C LYS A 326 12.35 17.01 50.68
N THR A 327 13.08 16.16 49.96
CA THR A 327 12.66 15.60 48.66
C THR A 327 12.61 14.08 48.71
N ALA A 328 11.71 13.52 47.92
CA ALA A 328 11.56 12.08 47.74
C ALA A 328 11.26 11.78 46.28
N THR A 329 11.93 10.78 45.74
CA THR A 329 11.75 10.34 44.36
C THR A 329 11.01 9.02 44.34
N ALA A 330 9.85 8.97 43.68
CA ALA A 330 9.09 7.74 43.50
C ALA A 330 9.18 7.27 42.06
N ARG A 331 9.50 5.99 41.89
CA ARG A 331 9.42 5.27 40.63
C ARG A 331 8.24 4.31 40.69
N ILE A 332 7.27 4.55 39.81
CA ILE A 332 6.00 3.83 39.78
C ILE A 332 5.93 3.04 38.47
N SER A 333 5.58 1.77 38.60
CA SER A 333 5.23 0.89 37.48
C SER A 333 3.75 0.53 37.59
N LEU A 334 3.00 0.79 36.53
CA LEU A 334 1.56 0.58 36.44
C LEU A 334 1.23 -0.61 35.51
N THR A 335 0.07 -1.22 35.72
CA THR A 335 -0.54 -2.21 34.81
C THR A 335 -1.26 -1.49 33.66
N GLU A 336 -1.64 -2.21 32.61
CA GLU A 336 -2.35 -1.63 31.46
C GLU A 336 -3.73 -1.04 31.86
N SER A 337 -4.32 -1.54 32.93
CA SER A 337 -5.57 -1.04 33.53
C SER A 337 -5.39 0.19 34.43
N GLY A 338 -4.15 0.65 34.65
CA GLY A 338 -3.85 1.77 35.56
C GLY A 338 -3.74 1.38 37.03
N SER A 339 -3.67 0.09 37.36
CA SER A 339 -3.39 -0.35 38.74
C SER A 339 -1.89 -0.26 39.03
N VAL A 340 -1.52 -0.10 40.30
CA VAL A 340 -0.11 -0.05 40.71
C VAL A 340 0.46 -1.46 40.73
N ARG A 341 1.55 -1.68 39.98
CA ARG A 341 2.27 -2.97 39.94
C ARG A 341 3.50 -2.98 40.82
N SER A 342 4.24 -1.88 40.86
CA SER A 342 5.40 -1.71 41.74
C SER A 342 5.61 -0.25 42.06
N VAL A 343 5.98 0.04 43.31
CA VAL A 343 6.35 1.38 43.79
C VAL A 343 7.69 1.27 44.48
N VAL A 344 8.65 2.07 44.04
CA VAL A 344 9.97 2.19 44.68
C VAL A 344 10.17 3.66 45.02
N VAL A 345 10.17 3.99 46.31
CA VAL A 345 10.39 5.36 46.80
C VAL A 345 11.76 5.47 47.45
N THR A 346 12.54 6.44 47.00
CA THR A 346 13.83 6.84 47.58
C THR A 346 13.66 8.21 48.24
N ALA A 347 13.74 8.24 49.57
CA ALA A 347 13.63 9.46 50.37
C ALA A 347 14.69 9.45 51.48
N SER A 348 15.09 10.63 51.95
CA SER A 348 15.99 10.76 53.10
C SER A 348 15.33 10.38 54.43
N ASP A 349 13.99 10.42 54.49
CA ASP A 349 13.21 10.11 55.68
C ASP A 349 12.24 8.94 55.46
N PRO A 350 12.13 8.02 56.44
CA PRO A 350 11.24 6.87 56.36
C PRO A 350 9.75 7.27 56.35
N ASP A 351 9.36 8.30 57.11
CA ASP A 351 7.96 8.77 57.15
C ASP A 351 7.52 9.37 55.81
N MET A 352 8.41 10.13 55.16
CA MET A 352 8.17 10.68 53.83
C MET A 352 8.07 9.56 52.77
N LYS A 353 8.90 8.52 52.90
CA LYS A 353 8.83 7.32 52.05
C LYS A 353 7.47 6.63 52.19
N ALA A 354 7.03 6.34 53.41
CA ALA A 354 5.78 5.66 53.70
C ALA A 354 4.55 6.47 53.24
N SER A 355 4.56 7.79 53.48
CA SER A 355 3.50 8.70 53.05
C SER A 355 3.34 8.72 51.52
N ILE A 356 4.43 8.81 50.76
CA ILE A 356 4.36 8.81 49.28
C ILE A 356 3.93 7.44 48.76
N GLU A 357 4.40 6.36 49.37
CA GLU A 357 4.00 5.00 49.00
C GLU A 357 2.49 4.77 49.22
N ALA A 358 1.96 5.27 50.34
CA ALA A 358 0.53 5.25 50.63
C ALA A 358 -0.26 6.11 49.64
N ALA A 359 0.20 7.33 49.34
CA ALA A 359 -0.45 8.23 48.38
C ALA A 359 -0.50 7.65 46.96
N VAL A 360 0.57 6.99 46.51
CA VAL A 360 0.63 6.32 45.20
C VAL A 360 -0.36 5.15 45.13
N ARG A 361 -0.47 4.33 46.18
CA ARG A 361 -1.46 3.24 46.20
C ARG A 361 -2.90 3.76 46.30
N ALA A 362 -3.14 4.79 47.11
CA ALA A 362 -4.47 5.39 47.28
C ALA A 362 -4.95 6.14 46.03
N ALA A 363 -4.03 6.65 45.20
CA ALA A 363 -4.37 7.30 43.94
C ALA A 363 -4.76 6.32 42.81
N ALA A 364 -4.56 5.01 42.99
CA ALA A 364 -5.00 4.01 42.02
C ALA A 364 -6.55 3.89 42.00
N PRO A 365 -7.17 3.58 40.85
CA PRO A 365 -6.57 3.35 39.53
C PRO A 365 -6.26 4.66 38.78
N TYR A 366 -5.17 4.67 38.03
CA TYR A 366 -4.70 5.79 37.23
C TYR A 366 -5.36 5.82 35.84
N PRO A 367 -5.71 7.01 35.30
CA PRO A 367 -6.35 7.12 34.00
C PRO A 367 -5.38 6.86 32.84
N MET A 368 -5.36 5.64 32.31
CA MET A 368 -4.44 5.26 31.23
C MET A 368 -4.84 5.87 29.87
N PRO A 369 -3.86 6.30 29.05
CA PRO A 369 -4.11 6.67 27.66
C PRO A 369 -4.77 5.55 26.86
N SER A 370 -5.71 5.90 25.97
CA SER A 370 -6.30 4.95 25.02
C SER A 370 -5.31 4.50 23.94
N ASP A 371 -4.37 5.38 23.56
CA ASP A 371 -3.30 5.05 22.62
C ASP A 371 -2.33 4.01 23.22
N PRO A 372 -2.05 2.89 22.53
CA PRO A 372 -1.24 1.80 23.07
C PRO A 372 0.23 2.17 23.28
N ASP A 373 0.81 2.98 22.39
CA ASP A 373 2.22 3.38 22.52
C ASP A 373 2.38 4.42 23.64
N ALA A 374 1.45 5.37 23.74
CA ALA A 374 1.40 6.32 24.85
C ALA A 374 1.18 5.61 26.19
N ARG A 375 0.31 4.59 26.22
CA ARG A 375 0.04 3.78 27.41
C ARG A 375 1.30 3.04 27.87
N ARG A 376 2.02 2.37 26.96
CA ARG A 376 3.29 1.70 27.27
C ARG A 376 4.30 2.66 27.89
N GLU A 377 4.42 3.88 27.36
CA GLU A 377 5.33 4.88 27.89
C GLU A 377 4.85 5.48 29.22
N ALA A 378 3.54 5.60 29.43
CA ALA A 378 2.91 6.07 30.67
C ALA A 378 2.92 5.03 31.80
N MET A 379 3.04 3.73 31.49
CA MET A 379 3.13 2.65 32.49
C MET A 379 4.32 2.78 33.44
N THR A 380 5.34 3.53 33.06
CA THR A 380 6.47 3.83 33.94
C THR A 380 6.63 5.34 34.09
N LEU A 381 6.64 5.79 35.33
CA LEU A 381 6.86 7.20 35.67
C LEU A 381 7.83 7.28 36.84
N THR A 382 8.75 8.24 36.74
CA THR A 382 9.57 8.70 37.85
C THR A 382 9.18 10.13 38.15
N SER A 383 8.78 10.41 39.39
CA SER A 383 8.44 11.77 39.82
C SER A 383 9.12 12.10 41.14
N THR A 384 9.46 13.37 41.32
CA THR A 384 10.07 13.90 42.54
C THR A 384 9.07 14.77 43.27
N PHE A 385 8.80 14.40 44.52
CA PHE A 385 7.93 15.11 45.44
C PHE A 385 8.78 15.91 46.41
N ARG A 386 8.31 17.13 46.70
CA ARG A 386 8.94 18.04 47.66
C ARG A 386 7.87 18.58 48.57
N SER A 387 8.12 18.54 49.86
CA SER A 387 7.25 19.16 50.87
C SER A 387 7.32 20.70 50.74
N ALA A 388 6.20 21.36 51.01
CA ALA A 388 6.20 22.82 51.14
C ALA A 388 7.15 23.24 52.26
N ASN A 389 7.83 24.37 52.06
CA ASN A 389 8.80 24.92 53.00
C ASN A 389 8.13 25.75 54.08
#